data_AF-A0A7Y3UA70-F1
#
_entry.id   AF-A0A7Y3UA70-F1
#
_cell.length_a   1.000
_cell.length_b   1.000
_cell.length_c   1.000
_cell.angle_alpha   90.00
_cell.angle_beta   90.00
_cell.angle_gamma   90.00
#
_symmetry.space_group_name_H-M   'P 1'
#
loop_
_entity.id
_entity.type
_entity.pdbx_description
1 polymer ?
#
loop_
_entity_poly.entity_id
_entity_poly.type
_entity_poly.pdbx_seq_one_letter_code
_entity_poly.pdbx_strand_id
1 'polypeptide(L)'
;MIHKQLMRTNIVLIILILAVATIIALIPPRAVMTPGNELKMATWGMPFEDLLFRDVYARGFEKENPGWSIHYQRHGHLVEKYNAWHVQRRGADVMRMGIDYYKSFVAKGMLAPLTEYLNDPEIGLSEEEIKDYFPAIWEQLLIDGEIYALPSDNSQYGLYYNKTIFDQYNEAHPDEPLDYPGQHWTWDDLADATQRLTVRNTEGQDRRITQYGILFDLWAWPYFAFLKQAGGNMWDEAQTTTLINSEAGVEALTYLVSLVPPDAPMRSPDQAASAASPVELFKTGHLAMLLDGSWQAPSIERDKPGLNFAIAPCHAGNSRASSAVRSSGRSAPHSHHPHCLGDGQVDHEP
;
A
#
# COMPACT_ATOMS: atom_id res chain seq x y z
N MET A 1 30.13 -5.86 -79.88
CA MET A 1 30.26 -4.98 -78.68
C MET A 1 29.15 -5.24 -77.65
N ILE A 2 27.90 -5.43 -78.08
CA ILE A 2 26.70 -5.65 -77.22
C ILE A 2 26.79 -6.91 -76.32
N HIS A 3 27.37 -8.01 -76.80
CA HIS A 3 27.44 -9.28 -76.06
C HIS A 3 28.34 -9.24 -74.80
N LYS A 4 29.44 -8.47 -74.84
CA LYS A 4 30.33 -8.29 -73.67
C LYS A 4 29.70 -7.41 -72.58
N GLN A 5 28.77 -6.53 -72.96
CA GLN A 5 28.10 -5.63 -72.05
C GLN A 5 27.01 -6.37 -71.25
N LEU A 6 26.20 -7.21 -71.92
CA LEU A 6 25.22 -8.09 -71.27
C LEU A 6 25.85 -9.07 -70.27
N MET A 7 27.00 -9.66 -70.62
CA MET A 7 27.70 -10.59 -69.73
C MET A 7 28.23 -9.91 -68.46
N ARG A 8 28.74 -8.68 -68.58
CA ARG A 8 29.18 -7.88 -67.43
C ARG A 8 28.01 -7.47 -66.52
N THR A 9 26.87 -7.09 -67.08
CA THR A 9 25.68 -6.72 -66.30
C THR A 9 25.15 -7.92 -65.51
N ASN A 10 25.13 -9.12 -66.11
CA ASN A 10 24.68 -10.33 -65.42
C ASN A 10 25.61 -10.76 -64.28
N ILE A 11 26.93 -10.61 -64.45
CA ILE A 11 27.90 -10.93 -63.39
C ILE A 11 27.77 -9.93 -62.22
N VAL A 12 27.61 -8.63 -62.51
CA VAL A 12 27.38 -7.62 -61.47
C VAL A 12 26.08 -7.89 -60.71
N LEU A 13 25.02 -8.29 -61.41
CA LEU A 13 23.74 -8.64 -60.80
C LEU A 13 23.86 -9.86 -59.87
N ILE A 14 24.58 -10.90 -60.29
CA ILE A 14 24.82 -12.11 -59.48
C ILE A 14 25.64 -11.78 -58.23
N ILE A 15 26.69 -10.94 -58.37
CA ILE A 15 27.50 -10.50 -57.22
C ILE A 15 26.66 -9.67 -56.25
N LEU A 16 25.79 -8.79 -56.74
CA LEU A 16 24.86 -8.01 -55.91
C LEU A 16 23.85 -8.91 -55.17
N ILE A 17 23.29 -9.91 -55.85
CA ILE A 17 22.36 -10.87 -55.24
C ILE A 17 23.07 -11.68 -54.14
N LEU A 18 24.29 -12.14 -54.39
CA LEU A 18 25.09 -12.86 -53.40
C LEU A 18 25.48 -11.96 -52.22
N ALA A 19 25.86 -10.70 -52.47
CA ALA A 19 26.18 -9.74 -51.41
C ALA A 19 24.95 -9.44 -50.54
N VAL A 20 23.77 -9.26 -51.13
CA VAL A 20 22.51 -9.07 -50.39
C VAL A 20 22.12 -10.31 -49.59
N ALA A 21 22.27 -11.52 -50.16
CA ALA A 21 22.01 -12.77 -49.45
C ALA A 21 22.97 -12.96 -48.25
N THR A 22 24.23 -12.55 -48.38
CA THR A 22 25.22 -12.63 -47.31
C THR A 22 24.94 -11.61 -46.19
N ILE A 23 24.46 -10.40 -46.55
CA ILE A 23 24.05 -9.38 -45.57
C ILE A 23 22.80 -9.86 -44.80
N ILE A 24 21.83 -10.50 -45.45
CA ILE A 24 20.64 -11.05 -44.80
C ILE A 24 21.00 -12.19 -43.82
N ALA A 25 22.01 -13.01 -44.14
CA ALA A 25 22.49 -14.07 -43.25
C ALA A 25 23.33 -13.57 -42.05
N LEU A 26 23.84 -12.34 -42.11
CA LEU A 26 24.62 -11.69 -41.04
C LEU A 26 23.77 -10.78 -40.14
N ILE A 27 22.50 -10.54 -40.47
CA ILE A 27 21.55 -9.93 -39.55
C ILE A 27 21.22 -11.02 -38.52
N PRO A 28 21.59 -10.87 -37.23
CA PRO A 28 21.16 -11.82 -36.22
C PRO A 28 19.65 -11.92 -36.32
N PRO A 29 19.05 -13.12 -36.30
CA PRO A 29 17.61 -13.27 -36.39
C PRO A 29 17.02 -12.31 -35.37
N ARG A 30 16.26 -11.32 -35.87
CA ARG A 30 15.45 -10.46 -35.00
C ARG A 30 14.71 -11.44 -34.11
N ALA A 31 14.97 -11.40 -32.80
CA ALA A 31 14.34 -12.32 -31.87
C ALA A 31 12.85 -12.33 -32.21
N VAL A 32 12.40 -13.42 -32.81
CA VAL A 32 10.99 -13.64 -33.04
C VAL A 32 10.50 -13.87 -31.62
N MET A 33 9.96 -12.81 -31.01
CA MET A 33 9.21 -12.96 -29.78
C MET A 33 8.08 -13.92 -30.13
N THR A 34 8.24 -15.17 -29.71
CA THR A 34 7.12 -16.07 -29.43
C THR A 34 6.09 -15.24 -28.66
N PRO A 35 4.77 -15.36 -28.89
CA PRO A 35 3.78 -14.68 -28.07
C PRO A 35 4.09 -15.06 -26.61
N GLY A 36 4.71 -14.15 -25.86
CA GLY A 36 5.04 -14.38 -24.48
C GLY A 36 3.74 -14.49 -23.72
N ASN A 37 3.70 -15.35 -22.72
CA ASN A 37 2.53 -15.43 -21.86
C ASN A 37 2.39 -14.07 -21.14
N GLU A 38 1.22 -13.43 -21.23
CA GLU A 38 0.98 -12.10 -20.66
C GLU A 38 0.09 -12.22 -19.41
N LEU A 39 0.53 -11.65 -18.29
CA LEU A 39 -0.23 -11.52 -17.06
C LEU A 39 -0.56 -10.05 -16.81
N LYS A 40 -1.81 -9.75 -16.46
CA LYS A 40 -2.23 -8.40 -16.08
C LYS A 40 -2.20 -8.28 -14.56
N MET A 41 -1.40 -7.36 -14.06
CA MET A 41 -1.31 -7.04 -12.64
C MET A 41 -1.93 -5.67 -12.39
N ALA A 42 -2.91 -5.57 -11.48
CA ALA A 42 -3.48 -4.29 -11.09
C ALA A 42 -3.38 -4.03 -9.58
N THR A 43 -2.90 -2.84 -9.21
CA THR A 43 -2.76 -2.43 -7.81
C THR A 43 -3.36 -1.05 -7.56
N TRP A 44 -3.67 -0.72 -6.31
CA TRP A 44 -3.67 0.68 -5.86
C TRP A 44 -2.38 0.94 -5.11
N GLY A 45 -2.12 2.22 -4.88
CA GLY A 45 -1.01 2.67 -4.07
C GLY A 45 -0.64 4.11 -4.35
N MET A 46 0.25 4.63 -3.54
CA MET A 46 0.93 5.89 -3.79
C MET A 46 1.87 5.75 -5.00
N PRO A 47 2.11 6.81 -5.78
CA PRO A 47 2.96 6.73 -6.98
C PRO A 47 4.35 6.13 -6.76
N PHE A 48 4.93 6.30 -5.56
CA PHE A 48 6.24 5.72 -5.27
C PHE A 48 6.21 4.20 -5.08
N GLU A 49 5.06 3.62 -4.75
CA GLU A 49 4.91 2.16 -4.69
C GLU A 49 4.99 1.53 -6.09
N ASP A 50 4.94 2.33 -7.18
CA ASP A 50 5.25 1.85 -8.52
C ASP A 50 6.68 1.28 -8.59
N LEU A 51 7.64 1.85 -7.84
CA LEU A 51 8.99 1.31 -7.75
C LEU A 51 8.99 -0.11 -7.18
N LEU A 52 8.09 -0.41 -6.26
CA LEU A 52 7.97 -1.72 -5.66
C LEU A 52 7.21 -2.68 -6.57
N PHE A 53 5.96 -2.35 -6.92
CA PHE A 53 5.10 -3.27 -7.66
C PHE A 53 5.52 -3.45 -9.12
N ARG A 54 5.91 -2.38 -9.80
CA ARG A 54 6.34 -2.44 -11.20
C ARG A 54 7.80 -2.85 -11.29
N ASP A 55 8.70 -2.10 -10.65
CA ASP A 55 10.13 -2.23 -10.96
C ASP A 55 10.82 -3.36 -10.18
N VAL A 56 10.29 -3.76 -9.02
CA VAL A 56 10.81 -4.90 -8.26
C VAL A 56 9.99 -6.15 -8.55
N TYR A 57 8.69 -6.17 -8.23
CA TYR A 57 7.90 -7.41 -8.32
C TYR A 57 7.61 -7.83 -9.75
N ALA A 58 7.00 -6.95 -10.56
CA ALA A 58 6.66 -7.31 -11.94
C ALA A 58 7.91 -7.55 -12.80
N ARG A 59 8.90 -6.65 -12.77
CA ARG A 59 10.15 -6.85 -13.53
C ARG A 59 11.05 -7.95 -12.97
N GLY A 60 11.06 -8.16 -11.65
CA GLY A 60 11.76 -9.28 -11.02
C GLY A 60 11.20 -10.61 -11.50
N PHE A 61 9.87 -10.76 -11.47
CA PHE A 61 9.19 -11.93 -12.00
C PHE A 61 9.52 -12.18 -13.48
N GLU A 62 9.44 -11.16 -14.34
CA GLU A 62 9.80 -11.31 -15.77
C GLU A 62 11.26 -11.72 -16.00
N LYS A 63 12.17 -11.29 -15.11
CA LYS A 63 13.59 -11.65 -15.18
C LYS A 63 13.82 -13.11 -14.78
N GLU A 64 13.13 -13.58 -13.74
CA GLU A 64 13.20 -14.96 -13.24
C GLU A 64 12.41 -15.93 -14.12
N ASN A 65 11.43 -15.43 -14.88
CA ASN A 65 10.56 -16.22 -15.74
C ASN A 65 10.63 -15.78 -17.21
N PRO A 66 11.74 -16.07 -17.93
CA PRO A 66 11.89 -15.71 -19.34
C PRO A 66 10.73 -16.23 -20.20
N GLY A 67 10.08 -15.34 -20.93
CA GLY A 67 8.92 -15.66 -21.77
C GLY A 67 7.58 -15.21 -21.17
N TRP A 68 7.56 -14.75 -19.92
CA TRP A 68 6.43 -14.04 -19.33
C TRP A 68 6.58 -12.53 -19.44
N SER A 69 5.44 -11.84 -19.57
CA SER A 69 5.34 -10.39 -19.45
C SER A 69 4.24 -10.00 -18.48
N ILE A 70 4.55 -9.05 -17.59
CA ILE A 70 3.61 -8.46 -16.66
C ILE A 70 3.15 -7.09 -17.15
N HIS A 71 1.88 -6.99 -17.50
CA HIS A 71 1.21 -5.73 -17.80
C HIS A 71 0.67 -5.09 -16.52
N TYR A 72 1.51 -4.25 -15.89
CA TYR A 72 1.21 -3.53 -14.66
C TYR A 72 0.28 -2.33 -14.86
N GLN A 73 -0.74 -2.19 -14.01
CA GLN A 73 -1.63 -1.03 -13.96
C GLN A 73 -1.89 -0.56 -12.53
N ARG A 74 -1.72 0.74 -12.27
CA ARG A 74 -2.18 1.36 -11.01
C ARG A 74 -3.53 2.04 -11.16
N HIS A 75 -4.44 1.80 -10.22
CA HIS A 75 -5.78 2.39 -10.18
C HIS A 75 -6.12 2.92 -8.80
N GLY A 76 -6.66 4.14 -8.72
CA GLY A 76 -7.13 4.72 -7.45
C GLY A 76 -8.42 4.09 -6.93
N HIS A 77 -9.30 3.63 -7.83
CA HIS A 77 -10.59 2.99 -7.52
C HIS A 77 -10.57 1.53 -7.98
N LEU A 78 -9.62 0.76 -7.44
CA LEU A 78 -9.38 -0.60 -7.92
C LEU A 78 -10.55 -1.54 -7.62
N VAL A 79 -11.21 -1.38 -6.48
CA VAL A 79 -12.34 -2.23 -6.04
C VAL A 79 -13.54 -2.08 -6.97
N GLU A 80 -13.93 -0.85 -7.30
CA GLU A 80 -15.03 -0.55 -8.21
C GLU A 80 -14.72 -1.08 -9.61
N LYS A 81 -13.48 -0.86 -10.07
CA LYS A 81 -13.01 -1.36 -11.35
C LYS A 81 -13.04 -2.88 -11.41
N TYR A 82 -12.65 -3.54 -10.32
CA TYR A 82 -12.66 -4.99 -10.25
C TYR A 82 -14.07 -5.58 -10.28
N ASN A 83 -15.02 -4.99 -9.55
CA ASN A 83 -16.42 -5.40 -9.64
C ASN A 83 -16.93 -5.32 -11.09
N ALA A 84 -16.62 -4.25 -11.82
CA ALA A 84 -16.99 -4.12 -13.23
C ALA A 84 -16.30 -5.16 -14.13
N TRP A 85 -15.02 -5.44 -13.88
CA TRP A 85 -14.22 -6.44 -14.58
C TRP A 85 -14.75 -7.86 -14.40
N HIS A 86 -15.06 -8.25 -13.17
CA HIS A 86 -15.61 -9.56 -12.86
C HIS A 86 -16.94 -9.82 -13.60
N VAL A 87 -17.87 -8.86 -13.61
CA VAL A 87 -19.15 -8.97 -14.34
C VAL A 87 -18.92 -9.21 -15.84
N GLN A 88 -17.88 -8.59 -16.39
CA GLN A 88 -17.54 -8.66 -17.81
C GLN A 88 -16.60 -9.84 -18.13
N ARG A 89 -16.21 -10.64 -17.12
CA ARG A 89 -15.22 -11.73 -17.22
C ARG A 89 -13.95 -11.31 -17.95
N ARG A 90 -13.49 -10.08 -17.69
CA ARG A 90 -12.26 -9.49 -18.25
C ARG A 90 -11.62 -8.63 -17.18
N GLY A 91 -10.31 -8.59 -17.07
CA GLY A 91 -9.66 -7.74 -16.07
C GLY A 91 -8.19 -8.08 -15.86
N ALA A 92 -7.72 -7.78 -14.66
CA ALA A 92 -6.41 -8.22 -14.20
C ALA A 92 -6.45 -9.67 -13.74
N ASP A 93 -5.36 -10.40 -14.02
CA ASP A 93 -5.10 -11.74 -13.51
C ASP A 93 -4.70 -11.66 -12.04
N VAL A 94 -3.83 -10.71 -11.70
CA VAL A 94 -3.32 -10.51 -10.34
C VAL A 94 -3.73 -9.16 -9.80
N MET A 95 -4.26 -9.10 -8.57
CA MET A 95 -4.59 -7.82 -7.95
C MET A 95 -4.24 -7.73 -6.48
N ARG A 96 -3.80 -6.54 -6.07
CA ARG A 96 -3.81 -6.12 -4.66
C ARG A 96 -5.26 -5.93 -4.24
N MET A 97 -5.64 -6.32 -3.02
CA MET A 97 -6.97 -6.08 -2.45
C MET A 97 -6.99 -6.07 -0.92
N GLY A 98 -7.73 -5.10 -0.37
CA GLY A 98 -7.84 -4.89 1.07
C GLY A 98 -8.52 -6.09 1.73
N ILE A 99 -8.08 -6.39 2.95
CA ILE A 99 -8.63 -7.52 3.71
C ILE A 99 -10.13 -7.33 4.02
N ASP A 100 -10.59 -6.09 4.10
CA ASP A 100 -11.99 -5.68 4.31
C ASP A 100 -12.93 -6.19 3.21
N TYR A 101 -12.45 -6.30 1.97
CA TYR A 101 -13.23 -6.86 0.87
C TYR A 101 -13.11 -8.39 0.72
N TYR A 102 -12.17 -9.03 1.44
CA TYR A 102 -11.75 -10.42 1.21
C TYR A 102 -12.93 -11.41 1.27
N LYS A 103 -13.62 -11.46 2.40
CA LYS A 103 -14.76 -12.39 2.61
C LYS A 103 -15.89 -12.15 1.60
N SER A 104 -16.19 -10.90 1.29
CA SER A 104 -17.26 -10.57 0.32
C SER A 104 -16.93 -11.10 -1.08
N PHE A 105 -15.68 -11.04 -1.49
CA PHE A 105 -15.27 -11.49 -2.82
C PHE A 105 -15.19 -13.01 -2.90
N VAL A 106 -14.75 -13.69 -1.84
CA VAL A 106 -14.84 -15.15 -1.74
C VAL A 106 -16.30 -15.60 -1.87
N ALA A 107 -17.21 -15.00 -1.09
CA ALA A 107 -18.63 -15.34 -1.14
C ALA A 107 -19.29 -15.09 -2.51
N LYS A 108 -18.78 -14.12 -3.28
CA LYS A 108 -19.24 -13.83 -4.65
C LYS A 108 -18.58 -14.70 -5.72
N GLY A 109 -17.69 -15.63 -5.35
CA GLY A 109 -16.94 -16.46 -6.29
C GLY A 109 -15.98 -15.64 -7.15
N MET A 110 -15.51 -14.50 -6.62
CA MET A 110 -14.65 -13.58 -7.36
C MET A 110 -13.17 -13.94 -7.21
N LEU A 111 -12.77 -14.90 -6.38
CA LEU A 111 -11.35 -15.23 -6.19
C LEU A 111 -11.10 -16.71 -6.51
N ALA A 112 -9.96 -17.01 -7.13
CA ALA A 112 -9.54 -18.40 -7.30
C ALA A 112 -9.05 -18.97 -5.95
N PRO A 113 -9.36 -20.24 -5.63
CA PRO A 113 -8.71 -20.92 -4.51
C PRO A 113 -7.22 -21.10 -4.81
N LEU A 114 -6.38 -20.85 -3.82
CA LEU A 114 -4.92 -20.86 -3.92
C LEU A 114 -4.27 -21.99 -3.12
N THR A 115 -5.00 -22.69 -2.25
CA THR A 115 -4.44 -23.70 -1.33
C THR A 115 -3.69 -24.81 -2.04
N GLU A 116 -4.20 -25.30 -3.16
CA GLU A 116 -3.51 -26.34 -3.96
C GLU A 116 -2.17 -25.84 -4.49
N TYR A 117 -2.15 -24.62 -5.07
CA TYR A 117 -0.93 -24.00 -5.58
C TYR A 117 0.07 -23.68 -4.46
N LEU A 118 -0.42 -23.24 -3.31
CA LEU A 118 0.40 -22.93 -2.13
C LEU A 118 1.11 -24.16 -1.55
N ASN A 119 0.46 -25.32 -1.62
CA ASN A 119 1.00 -26.58 -1.10
C ASN A 119 1.76 -27.39 -2.15
N ASP A 120 1.83 -26.91 -3.39
CA ASP A 120 2.57 -27.58 -4.44
C ASP A 120 4.07 -27.53 -4.13
N PRO A 121 4.80 -28.65 -4.19
CA PRO A 121 6.22 -28.68 -3.82
C PRO A 121 7.14 -28.01 -4.84
N GLU A 122 6.69 -27.78 -6.07
CA GLU A 122 7.47 -27.14 -7.14
C GLU A 122 7.23 -25.64 -7.23
N ILE A 123 5.99 -25.20 -6.99
CA ILE A 123 5.58 -23.79 -7.18
C ILE A 123 5.02 -23.13 -5.91
N GLY A 124 4.79 -23.90 -4.84
CA GLY A 124 4.20 -23.41 -3.61
C GLY A 124 5.18 -22.69 -2.69
N LEU A 125 4.69 -22.26 -1.52
CA LEU A 125 5.54 -21.68 -0.48
C LEU A 125 6.08 -22.80 0.41
N SER A 126 7.37 -22.76 0.69
CA SER A 126 7.99 -23.64 1.68
C SER A 126 7.42 -23.39 3.09
N GLU A 127 7.58 -24.38 3.98
CA GLU A 127 7.18 -24.20 5.38
C GLU A 127 7.89 -23.03 6.07
N GLU A 128 9.14 -22.75 5.66
CA GLU A 128 9.92 -21.64 6.21
C GLU A 128 9.35 -20.30 5.77
N GLU A 129 9.01 -20.15 4.49
CA GLU A 129 8.36 -18.94 3.96
C GLU A 129 6.99 -18.72 4.59
N ILE A 130 6.19 -19.77 4.80
CA ILE A 130 4.89 -19.66 5.49
C ILE A 130 5.07 -19.16 6.94
N LYS A 131 6.10 -19.66 7.65
CA LYS A 131 6.42 -19.29 9.04
C LYS A 131 7.01 -17.89 9.18
N ASP A 132 7.51 -17.29 8.10
CA ASP A 132 7.99 -15.90 8.09
C ASP A 132 6.84 -14.88 8.22
N TYR A 133 5.61 -15.27 7.90
CA TYR A 133 4.41 -14.47 8.16
C TYR A 133 3.86 -14.68 9.57
N PHE A 134 3.27 -13.62 10.14
CA PHE A 134 2.54 -13.74 11.40
C PHE A 134 1.36 -14.73 11.28
N PRO A 135 1.22 -15.72 12.18
CA PRO A 135 0.16 -16.74 12.09
C PRO A 135 -1.26 -16.15 11.96
N ALA A 136 -1.54 -15.06 12.68
CA ALA A 136 -2.82 -14.36 12.63
C ALA A 136 -3.19 -13.81 11.23
N ILE A 137 -2.23 -13.66 10.31
CA ILE A 137 -2.49 -13.28 8.92
C ILE A 137 -3.13 -14.45 8.18
N TRP A 138 -2.51 -15.63 8.26
CA TRP A 138 -3.01 -16.84 7.61
C TRP A 138 -4.40 -17.23 8.13
N GLU A 139 -4.61 -17.14 9.45
CA GLU A 139 -5.92 -17.38 10.07
C GLU A 139 -7.04 -16.49 9.50
N GLN A 140 -6.73 -15.24 9.12
CA GLN A 140 -7.71 -14.32 8.52
C GLN A 140 -8.03 -14.63 7.06
N LEU A 141 -7.10 -15.30 6.37
CA LEU A 141 -7.26 -15.69 4.97
C LEU A 141 -7.93 -17.06 4.82
N LEU A 142 -7.93 -17.88 5.86
CA LEU A 142 -8.59 -19.18 5.83
C LEU A 142 -10.12 -19.04 5.87
N ILE A 143 -10.80 -19.53 4.84
CA ILE A 143 -12.26 -19.62 4.78
C ILE A 143 -12.61 -21.05 4.38
N ASP A 144 -13.33 -21.76 5.26
CA ASP A 144 -13.78 -23.14 5.03
C ASP A 144 -12.65 -24.11 4.62
N GLY A 145 -11.42 -23.89 5.15
CA GLY A 145 -10.24 -24.69 4.84
C GLY A 145 -9.44 -24.23 3.61
N GLU A 146 -9.88 -23.17 2.93
CA GLU A 146 -9.28 -22.67 1.70
C GLU A 146 -8.70 -21.24 1.86
N ILE A 147 -7.59 -20.99 1.17
CA ILE A 147 -6.94 -19.68 1.04
C ILE A 147 -7.20 -19.14 -0.36
N TYR A 148 -7.61 -17.87 -0.48
CA TYR A 148 -7.95 -17.23 -1.76
C TYR A 148 -7.09 -15.99 -2.08
N ALA A 149 -6.09 -15.70 -1.24
CA ALA A 149 -5.17 -14.60 -1.42
C ALA A 149 -3.83 -14.86 -0.69
N LEU A 150 -2.76 -14.26 -1.19
CA LEU A 150 -1.45 -14.21 -0.54
C LEU A 150 -1.31 -12.91 0.25
N PRO A 151 -0.75 -12.93 1.47
CA PRO A 151 -0.45 -11.71 2.19
C PRO A 151 0.61 -10.89 1.43
N SER A 152 0.33 -9.62 1.13
CA SER A 152 1.28 -8.74 0.45
C SER A 152 1.91 -7.70 1.38
N ASP A 153 1.15 -7.16 2.33
CA ASP A 153 1.68 -6.31 3.38
C ASP A 153 0.82 -6.34 4.65
N ASN A 154 1.39 -5.82 5.73
CA ASN A 154 0.69 -5.53 6.97
C ASN A 154 1.07 -4.12 7.41
N SER A 155 0.15 -3.18 7.27
CA SER A 155 0.34 -1.81 7.70
C SER A 155 -0.26 -1.60 9.08
N GLN A 156 0.41 -0.82 9.92
CA GLN A 156 -0.07 -0.47 11.26
C GLN A 156 -0.14 1.03 11.41
N TYR A 157 -1.14 1.50 12.15
CA TYR A 157 -1.18 2.89 12.58
C TYR A 157 -0.16 3.15 13.69
N GLY A 158 0.49 4.31 13.59
CA GLY A 158 1.41 4.84 14.58
C GLY A 158 1.27 6.35 14.71
N LEU A 159 1.87 6.89 15.76
CA LEU A 159 1.92 8.32 16.01
C LEU A 159 3.26 8.87 15.53
N TYR A 160 3.26 9.49 14.36
CA TYR A 160 4.38 10.24 13.83
C TYR A 160 4.50 11.55 14.60
N TYR A 161 5.70 11.95 15.00
CA TYR A 161 5.91 13.22 15.69
C TYR A 161 7.15 13.96 15.18
N ASN A 162 7.01 15.27 15.04
CA ASN A 162 8.06 16.16 14.58
C ASN A 162 8.93 16.59 15.77
N LYS A 163 10.14 16.04 15.87
CA LYS A 163 11.04 16.27 17.01
C LYS A 163 11.45 17.73 17.11
N THR A 164 11.64 18.43 15.99
CA THR A 164 11.96 19.85 15.98
C THR A 164 10.88 20.69 16.66
N ILE A 165 9.60 20.38 16.45
CA ILE A 165 8.50 21.10 17.09
C ILE A 165 8.48 20.85 18.60
N PHE A 166 8.70 19.61 19.04
CA PHE A 166 8.81 19.27 20.47
C PHE A 166 10.02 19.97 21.12
N ASP A 167 11.18 19.97 20.46
CA ASP A 167 12.40 20.60 20.96
C ASP A 167 12.22 22.11 21.13
N GLN A 168 11.62 22.78 20.14
CA GLN A 168 11.29 24.20 20.21
C GLN A 168 10.30 24.52 21.34
N TYR A 169 9.29 23.66 21.52
CA TYR A 169 8.34 23.81 22.62
C TYR A 169 9.05 23.72 23.98
N ASN A 170 9.91 22.71 24.16
CA ASN A 170 10.65 22.46 25.40
C ASN A 170 11.68 23.54 25.70
N GLU A 171 12.34 24.09 24.67
CA GLU A 171 13.25 25.24 24.83
C GLU A 171 12.51 26.49 25.30
N ALA A 172 11.28 26.72 24.80
CA ALA A 172 10.44 27.84 25.21
C ALA A 172 9.77 27.64 26.59
N HIS A 173 9.65 26.40 27.08
CA HIS A 173 8.98 26.04 28.33
C HIS A 173 9.86 25.12 29.20
N PRO A 174 11.02 25.59 29.67
CA PRO A 174 11.99 24.75 30.37
C PRO A 174 11.49 24.20 31.72
N ASP A 175 10.52 24.86 32.34
CA ASP A 175 9.95 24.45 33.63
C ASP A 175 8.89 23.34 33.48
N GLU A 176 8.34 23.17 32.28
CA GLU A 176 7.30 22.20 31.97
C GLU A 176 7.59 21.55 30.61
N PRO A 177 8.64 20.75 30.45
CA PRO A 177 8.91 20.08 29.18
C PRO A 177 7.84 19.02 28.87
N LEU A 178 7.62 18.78 27.58
CA LEU A 178 6.91 17.61 27.07
C LEU A 178 7.92 16.49 26.81
N ASP A 179 7.62 15.30 27.32
CA ASP A 179 8.28 14.08 26.89
C ASP A 179 7.95 13.80 25.42
N TYR A 180 8.80 13.03 24.72
CA TYR A 180 8.45 12.55 23.39
C TYR A 180 7.37 11.46 23.46
N PRO A 181 6.52 11.34 22.42
CA PRO A 181 5.57 10.24 22.30
C PRO A 181 6.23 8.88 22.47
N GLY A 182 5.62 8.03 23.28
CA GLY A 182 6.14 6.71 23.57
C GLY A 182 5.08 5.76 24.10
N GLN A 183 5.49 4.53 24.39
CA GLN A 183 4.57 3.50 24.90
C GLN A 183 3.89 3.94 26.20
N HIS A 184 4.53 4.70 27.07
CA HIS A 184 3.93 5.10 28.34
C HIS A 184 2.78 6.11 28.20
N TRP A 185 2.61 6.75 27.03
CA TRP A 185 1.57 7.75 26.82
C TRP A 185 0.16 7.17 26.97
N THR A 186 -0.70 7.98 27.56
CA THR A 186 -2.13 7.78 27.73
C THR A 186 -2.92 8.73 26.82
N TRP A 187 -4.25 8.61 26.84
CA TRP A 187 -5.15 9.57 26.21
C TRP A 187 -4.98 10.99 26.78
N ASP A 188 -4.70 11.12 28.07
CA ASP A 188 -4.50 12.43 28.70
C ASP A 188 -3.19 13.06 28.24
N ASP A 189 -2.10 12.29 28.16
CA ASP A 189 -0.80 12.79 27.67
C ASP A 189 -0.91 13.26 26.21
N LEU A 190 -1.62 12.50 25.37
CA LEU A 190 -1.83 12.89 23.98
C LEU A 190 -2.68 14.16 23.88
N ALA A 191 -3.71 14.30 24.71
CA ALA A 191 -4.56 15.49 24.73
C ALA A 191 -3.80 16.73 25.23
N ASP A 192 -2.99 16.59 26.30
CA ASP A 192 -2.13 17.66 26.83
C ASP A 192 -1.12 18.13 25.77
N ALA A 193 -0.36 17.20 25.19
CA ALA A 193 0.59 17.52 24.13
C ALA A 193 -0.09 18.16 22.92
N THR A 194 -1.26 17.65 22.51
CA THR A 194 -2.05 18.22 21.42
C THR A 194 -2.43 19.67 21.68
N GLN A 195 -2.90 19.97 22.90
CA GLN A 195 -3.29 21.32 23.27
C GLN A 195 -2.08 22.26 23.28
N ARG A 196 -0.98 21.84 23.91
CA ARG A 196 0.23 22.65 24.12
C ARG A 196 1.00 22.90 22.83
N LEU A 197 0.97 21.96 21.90
CA LEU A 197 1.63 22.06 20.60
C LEU A 197 0.75 22.72 19.52
N THR A 198 -0.50 23.05 19.83
CA THR A 198 -1.35 23.84 18.94
C THR A 198 -1.07 25.33 19.12
N VAL A 199 -0.53 25.96 18.07
CA VAL A 199 -0.17 27.39 18.07
C VAL A 199 -1.13 28.17 17.18
N ARG A 200 -1.58 29.32 17.68
CA ARG A 200 -2.41 30.27 16.93
C ARG A 200 -1.61 31.53 16.67
N ASN A 201 -1.92 32.19 15.57
CA ASN A 201 -1.40 33.52 15.30
C ASN A 201 -1.76 34.47 16.46
N THR A 202 -0.74 35.14 17.00
CA THR A 202 -0.85 36.13 18.07
C THR A 202 -0.75 37.55 17.54
N GLU A 203 -0.39 37.74 16.27
CA GLU A 203 -0.25 39.02 15.60
C GLU A 203 -1.53 39.42 14.84
N GLY A 204 -2.02 40.63 15.10
CA GLY A 204 -3.23 41.16 14.48
C GLY A 204 -4.53 40.57 15.04
N GLN A 205 -5.63 40.73 14.31
CA GLN A 205 -6.95 40.20 14.69
C GLN A 205 -7.17 38.76 14.25
N ASP A 206 -6.27 38.20 13.44
CA ASP A 206 -6.39 36.84 12.95
C ASP A 206 -5.92 35.85 14.02
N ARG A 207 -6.83 34.96 14.45
CA ARG A 207 -6.58 33.93 15.47
C ARG A 207 -6.49 32.53 14.88
N ARG A 208 -6.23 32.43 13.56
CA ARG A 208 -6.03 31.16 12.86
C ARG A 208 -4.90 30.35 13.47
N ILE A 209 -5.04 29.03 13.38
CA ILE A 209 -4.02 28.07 13.77
C ILE A 209 -2.87 28.14 12.77
N THR A 210 -1.65 28.30 13.27
CA THR A 210 -0.41 28.30 12.48
C THR A 210 0.36 26.99 12.61
N GLN A 211 0.14 26.27 13.72
CA GLN A 211 0.65 24.92 13.95
C GLN A 211 -0.42 24.09 14.65
N TYR A 212 -0.69 22.89 14.14
CA TYR A 212 -1.59 21.94 14.78
C TYR A 212 -0.80 21.01 15.71
N GLY A 213 -1.36 20.71 16.88
CA GLY A 213 -0.78 19.70 17.77
C GLY A 213 -0.95 18.28 17.24
N ILE A 214 -2.17 17.93 16.79
CA ILE A 214 -2.45 16.66 16.14
C ILE A 214 -3.47 16.80 15.01
N LEU A 215 -3.30 16.02 13.95
CA LEU A 215 -4.26 15.82 12.87
C LEU A 215 -4.15 14.38 12.35
N PHE A 216 -5.21 13.93 11.70
CA PHE A 216 -5.32 12.63 11.03
C PHE A 216 -6.36 12.71 9.92
N ASP A 217 -6.25 11.83 8.94
CA ASP A 217 -7.23 11.73 7.86
C ASP A 217 -8.56 11.16 8.37
N LEU A 218 -9.66 11.58 7.74
CA LEU A 218 -11.03 11.20 8.10
C LEU A 218 -11.36 9.77 7.64
N TRP A 219 -10.63 8.79 8.16
CA TRP A 219 -10.84 7.36 7.92
C TRP A 219 -11.44 6.68 9.16
N ALA A 220 -12.09 5.53 8.96
CA ALA A 220 -12.64 4.74 10.06
C ALA A 220 -11.56 4.00 10.87
N TRP A 221 -10.36 3.81 10.31
CA TRP A 221 -9.29 3.01 10.94
C TRP A 221 -8.73 3.60 12.23
N PRO A 222 -8.47 4.92 12.34
CA PRO A 222 -8.21 5.54 13.63
C PRO A 222 -9.31 5.23 14.63
N TYR A 223 -10.57 5.49 14.28
CA TYR A 223 -11.70 5.24 15.17
C TYR A 223 -11.75 3.81 15.72
N PHE A 224 -11.50 2.78 14.91
CA PHE A 224 -11.49 1.39 15.40
C PHE A 224 -10.36 1.10 16.40
N ALA A 225 -9.21 1.76 16.28
CA ALA A 225 -8.15 1.66 17.27
C ALA A 225 -8.60 2.22 18.61
N PHE A 226 -9.19 3.42 18.62
CA PHE A 226 -9.70 4.06 19.84
C PHE A 226 -10.90 3.34 20.44
N LEU A 227 -11.80 2.81 19.61
CA LEU A 227 -12.90 1.95 20.07
C LEU A 227 -12.35 0.77 20.87
N LYS A 228 -11.31 0.11 20.37
CA LYS A 228 -10.70 -1.02 21.06
C LYS A 228 -9.96 -0.57 22.33
N GLN A 229 -9.25 0.56 22.29
CA GLN A 229 -8.60 1.14 23.47
C GLN A 229 -9.60 1.47 24.58
N ALA A 230 -10.82 1.93 24.24
CA ALA A 230 -11.92 2.16 25.16
C ALA A 230 -12.57 0.86 25.69
N GLY A 231 -12.17 -0.31 25.18
CA GLY A 231 -12.72 -1.62 25.55
C GLY A 231 -13.91 -2.07 24.70
N GLY A 232 -14.24 -1.33 23.64
CA GLY A 232 -15.30 -1.67 22.70
C GLY A 232 -14.89 -2.72 21.66
N ASN A 233 -15.89 -3.23 20.94
CA ASN A 233 -15.71 -4.13 19.80
C ASN A 233 -16.57 -3.65 18.63
N MET A 234 -16.19 -4.05 17.41
CA MET A 234 -16.93 -3.68 16.20
C MET A 234 -18.24 -4.45 16.04
N TRP A 235 -18.24 -5.71 16.48
CA TRP A 235 -19.33 -6.68 16.35
C TRP A 235 -19.57 -7.39 17.67
N ASP A 236 -20.79 -7.90 17.85
CA ASP A 236 -21.10 -8.88 18.89
C ASP A 236 -20.38 -10.23 18.64
N GLU A 237 -20.42 -11.13 19.62
CA GLU A 237 -19.78 -12.45 19.52
C GLU A 237 -20.31 -13.27 18.33
N ALA A 238 -21.60 -13.12 18.03
CA ALA A 238 -22.27 -13.79 16.91
C ALA A 238 -21.94 -13.17 15.54
N GLN A 239 -21.26 -12.01 15.49
CA GLN A 239 -20.99 -11.24 14.27
C GLN A 239 -22.25 -10.87 13.47
N THR A 240 -23.37 -10.62 14.16
CA THR A 240 -24.67 -10.28 13.55
C THR A 240 -25.10 -8.85 13.81
N THR A 241 -24.57 -8.21 14.86
CA THR A 241 -24.93 -6.86 15.28
C THR A 241 -23.68 -6.01 15.43
N THR A 242 -23.68 -4.81 14.85
CA THR A 242 -22.57 -3.87 15.05
C THR A 242 -22.67 -3.19 16.42
N LEU A 243 -21.52 -3.01 17.07
CA LEU A 243 -21.41 -2.41 18.41
C LEU A 243 -20.63 -1.08 18.41
N ILE A 244 -20.39 -0.50 17.23
CA ILE A 244 -19.63 0.76 17.08
C ILE A 244 -20.31 1.95 17.77
N ASN A 245 -21.62 1.91 18.00
CA ASN A 245 -22.35 2.96 18.72
C ASN A 245 -22.56 2.67 20.21
N SER A 246 -21.82 1.70 20.78
CA SER A 246 -21.78 1.45 22.23
C SER A 246 -21.22 2.65 23.00
N GLU A 247 -21.34 2.63 24.34
CA GLU A 247 -20.76 3.68 25.21
C GLU A 247 -19.26 3.89 24.93
N ALA A 248 -18.50 2.78 24.80
CA ALA A 248 -17.08 2.83 24.42
C ALA A 248 -16.86 3.44 23.03
N GLY A 249 -17.78 3.22 22.09
CA GLY A 249 -17.74 3.84 20.77
C GLY A 249 -18.02 5.33 20.77
N VAL A 250 -18.98 5.78 21.59
CA VAL A 250 -19.26 7.21 21.80
C VAL A 250 -18.07 7.88 22.48
N GLU A 251 -17.48 7.24 23.50
CA GLU A 251 -16.28 7.71 24.19
C GLU A 251 -15.10 7.90 23.22
N ALA A 252 -14.78 6.85 22.44
CA ALA A 252 -13.69 6.88 21.46
C ALA A 252 -13.86 7.96 20.39
N LEU A 253 -15.07 8.10 19.82
CA LEU A 253 -15.33 9.14 18.82
C LEU A 253 -15.29 10.54 19.44
N THR A 254 -15.83 10.71 20.65
CA THR A 254 -15.82 11.99 21.36
C THR A 254 -14.39 12.44 21.65
N TYR A 255 -13.53 11.52 22.08
CA TYR A 255 -12.11 11.78 22.30
C TYR A 255 -11.38 12.16 21.00
N LEU A 256 -11.55 11.40 19.92
CA LEU A 256 -10.96 11.76 18.61
C LEU A 256 -11.39 13.15 18.14
N VAL A 257 -12.67 13.47 18.32
CA VAL A 257 -13.21 14.79 17.97
C VAL A 257 -12.65 15.89 18.88
N SER A 258 -12.39 15.62 20.17
CA SER A 258 -11.85 16.62 21.10
C SER A 258 -10.41 17.03 20.78
N LEU A 259 -9.62 16.11 20.22
CA LEU A 259 -8.23 16.37 19.81
C LEU A 259 -8.10 17.38 18.66
N VAL A 260 -9.06 17.39 17.74
CA VAL A 260 -9.01 18.25 16.56
C VAL A 260 -9.66 19.60 16.90
N PRO A 261 -8.98 20.75 16.75
CA PRO A 261 -9.59 22.06 17.04
C PRO A 261 -10.90 22.31 16.25
N PRO A 262 -11.92 22.99 16.81
CA PRO A 262 -13.21 23.21 16.14
C PRO A 262 -13.13 23.95 14.79
N ASP A 263 -12.11 24.78 14.61
CA ASP A 263 -11.82 25.54 13.40
C ASP A 263 -10.78 24.86 12.49
N ALA A 264 -10.35 23.63 12.81
CA ALA A 264 -9.51 22.85 11.93
C ALA A 264 -10.34 22.25 10.77
N PRO A 265 -9.78 22.18 9.55
CA PRO A 265 -10.55 21.68 8.40
C PRO A 265 -10.92 20.19 8.51
N MET A 266 -10.22 19.43 9.36
CA MET A 266 -10.49 18.01 9.62
C MET A 266 -11.74 17.79 10.49
N ARG A 267 -12.52 18.84 10.80
CA ARG A 267 -13.83 18.71 11.45
C ARG A 267 -14.97 18.39 10.48
N SER A 268 -14.77 18.54 9.17
CA SER A 268 -15.78 18.26 8.15
C SER A 268 -15.15 17.66 6.89
N PRO A 269 -15.74 16.64 6.27
CA PRO A 269 -15.29 16.12 4.97
C PRO A 269 -15.18 17.21 3.90
N ASP A 270 -16.13 18.14 3.84
CA ASP A 270 -16.14 19.22 2.83
C ASP A 270 -14.96 20.18 3.01
N GLN A 271 -14.63 20.51 4.26
CA GLN A 271 -13.51 21.37 4.59
C GLN A 271 -12.17 20.65 4.36
N ALA A 272 -12.08 19.39 4.78
CA ALA A 272 -10.91 18.55 4.56
C ALA A 272 -10.59 18.39 3.07
N ALA A 273 -11.60 18.24 2.21
CA ALA A 273 -11.42 18.08 0.76
C ALA A 273 -10.72 19.28 0.07
N SER A 274 -10.80 20.47 0.67
CA SER A 274 -10.19 21.70 0.13
C SER A 274 -8.94 22.15 0.90
N ALA A 275 -8.59 21.46 1.99
CA ALA A 275 -7.46 21.80 2.83
C ALA A 275 -6.20 21.03 2.43
N ALA A 276 -5.05 21.50 2.92
CA ALA A 276 -3.85 20.67 2.91
C ALA A 276 -4.08 19.43 3.77
N SER A 277 -3.70 18.26 3.26
CA SER A 277 -3.86 17.02 4.02
C SER A 277 -2.97 17.02 5.28
N PRO A 278 -3.34 16.26 6.32
CA PRO A 278 -2.52 16.11 7.53
C PRO A 278 -1.05 15.74 7.24
N VAL A 279 -0.80 14.83 6.29
CA VAL A 279 0.57 14.44 5.92
C VAL A 279 1.34 15.59 5.26
N GLU A 280 0.71 16.43 4.45
CA GLU A 280 1.39 17.59 3.84
C GLU A 280 1.68 18.69 4.88
N LEU A 281 0.79 18.89 5.86
CA LEU A 281 1.05 19.76 7.00
C LEU A 281 2.23 19.25 7.84
N PHE A 282 2.34 17.93 8.03
CA PHE A 282 3.48 17.30 8.71
C PHE A 282 4.79 17.52 7.96
N LYS A 283 4.81 17.22 6.65
CA LYS A 283 5.97 17.41 5.77
C LYS A 283 6.44 18.86 5.69
N THR A 284 5.54 19.82 5.89
CA THR A 284 5.85 21.26 5.84
C THR A 284 6.13 21.86 7.21
N GLY A 285 6.10 21.07 8.29
CA GLY A 285 6.43 21.52 9.64
C GLY A 285 5.30 22.31 10.33
N HIS A 286 4.06 22.21 9.86
CA HIS A 286 2.89 22.87 10.46
C HIS A 286 2.04 21.92 11.33
N LEU A 287 2.51 20.69 11.54
CA LEU A 287 1.84 19.67 12.35
C LEU A 287 2.85 18.97 13.25
N ALA A 288 2.58 18.98 14.56
CA ALA A 288 3.46 18.37 15.57
C ALA A 288 3.34 16.85 15.60
N MET A 289 2.11 16.33 15.55
CA MET A 289 1.82 14.89 15.58
C MET A 289 0.85 14.48 14.48
N LEU A 290 1.17 13.42 13.75
CA LEU A 290 0.33 12.83 12.70
C LEU A 290 -0.01 11.39 13.11
N LEU A 291 -1.31 11.10 13.24
CA LEU A 291 -1.77 9.72 13.42
C LEU A 291 -2.11 9.13 12.05
N ASP A 292 -1.27 8.22 11.56
CA ASP A 292 -1.40 7.62 10.23
C ASP A 292 -0.77 6.22 10.17
N GLY A 293 -0.93 5.52 9.05
CA GLY A 293 -0.36 4.20 8.81
C GLY A 293 1.11 4.22 8.44
N SER A 294 1.76 3.06 8.56
CA SER A 294 3.18 2.82 8.23
C SER A 294 3.55 3.16 6.78
N TRP A 295 2.58 3.24 5.87
CA TRP A 295 2.82 3.65 4.48
C TRP A 295 3.33 5.09 4.35
N GLN A 296 3.08 5.97 5.34
CA GLN A 296 3.56 7.35 5.28
C GLN A 296 5.06 7.52 5.47
N ALA A 297 5.71 6.64 6.24
CA ALA A 297 7.14 6.75 6.53
C ALA A 297 8.01 6.89 5.25
N PRO A 298 7.94 5.96 4.28
CA PRO A 298 8.71 6.10 3.03
C PRO A 298 8.28 7.31 2.19
N SER A 299 7.03 7.75 2.30
CA SER A 299 6.53 8.95 1.61
C SER A 299 7.19 10.22 2.17
N ILE A 300 7.25 10.34 3.49
CA ILE A 300 7.85 11.47 4.20
C ILE A 300 9.36 11.50 4.00
N GLU A 301 10.05 10.36 4.18
CA GLU A 301 11.51 10.27 4.02
C GLU A 301 11.97 10.65 2.61
N ARG A 302 11.22 10.22 1.58
CA ARG A 302 11.52 10.59 0.20
C ARG A 302 11.30 12.09 -0.06
N ASP A 303 10.15 12.62 0.34
CA ASP A 303 9.76 13.98 -0.02
C ASP A 303 10.45 15.05 0.85
N LYS A 304 10.84 14.68 2.08
CA LYS A 304 11.45 15.54 3.10
C LYS A 304 12.55 14.80 3.87
N PRO A 305 13.67 14.43 3.22
CA PRO A 305 14.74 13.64 3.85
C PRO A 305 15.43 14.33 5.05
N GLY A 306 15.27 15.65 5.19
CA GLY A 306 15.78 16.42 6.33
C GLY A 306 14.78 16.65 7.47
N LEU A 307 13.55 16.13 7.36
CA LEU A 307 12.56 16.28 8.42
C LEU A 307 12.99 15.43 9.63
N ASN A 308 13.17 16.08 10.77
CA ASN A 308 13.51 15.41 12.02
C ASN A 308 12.24 14.88 12.69
N PHE A 309 11.84 13.65 12.33
CA PHE A 309 10.66 13.00 12.90
C PHE A 309 10.97 11.59 13.40
N ALA A 310 10.08 11.05 14.23
CA ALA A 310 10.09 9.65 14.63
C ALA A 310 8.66 9.13 14.75
N ILE A 311 8.51 7.82 14.94
CA ILE A 311 7.22 7.13 15.03
C ILE A 311 7.15 6.44 16.38
N ALA A 312 6.10 6.73 17.13
CA ALA A 312 5.76 6.03 18.37
C ALA A 312 4.61 5.04 18.11
N PRO A 313 4.55 3.93 18.87
CA PRO A 313 3.36 3.10 18.89
C PRO A 313 2.17 3.89 19.41
N CYS A 314 0.96 3.49 19.05
CA CYS A 314 -0.25 4.11 19.60
C CYS A 314 -0.26 4.01 21.14
N HIS A 315 -0.53 5.16 21.75
CA HIS A 315 -0.78 5.37 23.18
C HIS A 315 -1.91 4.46 23.72
N ALA A 316 -1.98 4.31 25.04
CA ALA A 316 -2.96 3.47 25.71
C ALA A 316 -4.22 4.26 26.12
N GLY A 317 -5.41 3.67 25.94
CA GLY A 317 -6.62 4.07 26.65
C GLY A 317 -6.83 3.16 27.87
N ASN A 318 -8.06 2.70 28.12
CA ASN A 318 -8.35 1.62 29.09
C ASN A 318 -7.56 0.33 28.78
N SER A 319 -7.23 0.13 27.51
CA SER A 319 -6.31 -0.90 27.03
C SER A 319 -5.44 -0.38 25.88
N ARG A 320 -4.38 -1.12 25.55
CA ARG A 320 -3.56 -0.85 24.35
C ARG A 320 -4.18 -1.51 23.13
N ALA A 321 -4.34 -0.74 22.07
CA ALA A 321 -4.66 -1.26 20.74
C ALA A 321 -4.11 -0.33 19.66
N SER A 322 -3.88 -0.88 18.47
CA SER A 322 -3.64 -0.13 17.23
C SER A 322 -4.48 -0.76 16.12
N SER A 323 -4.79 0.00 15.08
CA SER A 323 -5.43 -0.54 13.88
C SER A 323 -4.37 -1.02 12.89
N ALA A 324 -4.66 -2.17 12.27
CA ALA A 324 -3.86 -2.71 11.19
C ALA A 324 -4.69 -2.69 9.90
N VAL A 325 -4.10 -2.18 8.82
CA VAL A 325 -4.64 -2.27 7.46
C VAL A 325 -3.80 -3.31 6.73
N ARG A 326 -4.45 -4.35 6.22
CA ARG A 326 -3.76 -5.46 5.54
C ARG A 326 -4.18 -5.49 4.08
N SER A 327 -3.21 -5.67 3.19
CA SER A 327 -3.50 -5.97 1.79
C SER A 327 -3.02 -7.36 1.43
N SER A 328 -3.71 -7.97 0.48
CA SER A 328 -3.38 -9.28 -0.06
C SER A 328 -3.39 -9.28 -1.58
N GLY A 329 -2.41 -9.96 -2.18
CA GLY A 329 -2.30 -10.26 -3.62
C GLY A 329 -3.12 -11.50 -3.99
N ARG A 330 -3.69 -11.56 -5.19
CA ARG A 330 -4.73 -12.55 -5.54
C ARG A 330 -4.66 -12.97 -6.99
N SER A 331 -5.25 -14.13 -7.32
CA SER A 331 -5.59 -14.53 -8.68
C SER A 331 -7.07 -14.35 -8.98
N ALA A 332 -7.40 -13.81 -10.15
CA ALA A 332 -8.76 -13.76 -10.63
C ALA A 332 -9.22 -15.16 -11.10
N PRO A 333 -10.46 -15.59 -10.80
CA PRO A 333 -10.98 -16.91 -11.16
C PRO A 333 -11.18 -17.09 -12.67
N HIS A 334 -11.15 -15.97 -13.42
CA HIS A 334 -11.17 -15.97 -14.88
C HIS A 334 -9.76 -15.85 -15.50
N SER A 335 -8.70 -15.82 -14.67
CA SER A 335 -7.34 -15.84 -15.18
C SER A 335 -7.10 -17.15 -15.92
N HIS A 336 -6.45 -17.05 -17.09
CA HIS A 336 -5.99 -18.22 -17.83
C HIS A 336 -4.68 -18.79 -17.27
N HIS A 337 -4.11 -18.17 -16.25
CA HIS A 337 -2.76 -18.42 -15.74
C HIS A 337 -2.72 -18.55 -14.19
N PRO A 338 -3.60 -19.33 -13.55
CA PRO A 338 -3.63 -19.42 -12.09
C PRO A 338 -2.37 -20.07 -11.48
N HIS A 339 -1.65 -20.88 -12.25
CA HIS A 339 -0.42 -21.59 -11.84
C HIS A 339 0.83 -20.70 -11.82
N CYS A 340 0.84 -19.58 -12.54
CA CYS A 340 2.03 -18.75 -12.76
C CYS A 340 2.37 -17.84 -11.56
N LEU A 341 1.65 -18.02 -10.46
CA LEU A 341 1.82 -17.26 -9.22
C LEU A 341 2.75 -17.96 -8.23
N GLY A 342 3.33 -19.08 -8.64
CA GLY A 342 4.26 -19.88 -7.86
C GLY A 342 5.57 -20.23 -8.57
N ASP A 343 5.77 -19.85 -9.84
CA ASP A 343 7.02 -20.11 -10.56
C ASP A 343 8.12 -19.14 -10.07
N GLY A 344 8.78 -19.53 -8.99
CA GLY A 344 10.06 -19.00 -8.54
C GLY A 344 11.07 -20.14 -8.56
N GLN A 345 11.63 -20.49 -9.73
CA GLN A 345 12.82 -21.34 -9.76
C GLN A 345 13.99 -20.53 -9.20
N VAL A 346 14.25 -20.69 -7.90
CA VAL A 346 15.52 -20.29 -7.30
C VAL A 346 16.52 -21.41 -7.60
N ASP A 347 17.32 -21.22 -8.65
CA ASP A 347 18.53 -22.00 -8.87
C ASP A 347 19.47 -21.78 -7.67
N HIS A 348 19.41 -22.68 -6.69
CA HIS A 348 20.43 -22.83 -5.68
C HIS A 348 21.65 -23.52 -6.32
N GLU A 349 22.63 -22.74 -6.78
CA GLU A 349 23.99 -23.25 -6.91
C GLU A 349 24.75 -23.10 -5.57
N PRO A 350 25.61 -24.08 -5.22
CA PRO A 350 26.03 -24.42 -3.85
C PRO A 350 26.99 -23.44 -3.15
#